data_AF-X1CU37-F1
#
_entry.id   AF-X1CU37-F1
#
_cell.length_a   1.000
_cell.length_b   1.000
_cell.length_c   1.000
_cell.angle_alpha   90.00
_cell.angle_beta   90.00
_cell.angle_gamma   90.00
#
_symmetry.space_group_name_H-M   'P 1'
#
loop_
_entity.id
_entity.type
_entity.pdbx_description
1 polymer ?
#
loop_
_entity_poly.entity_id
_entity_poly.type
_entity_poly.pdbx_seq_one_letter_code
_entity_poly.pdbx_strand_id
1 'polypeptide(L)'
;TDNTVAILKYIVEEKHLDFIMAFKGKRSQTIEQVKESTGFSEEEINNHAKALAKIGLIMNQPSRSGLMIFRLMPFVNVGVYEYTFMKKLEWNEWEKGLAQLYKKLNEQSAGRMLANYDGIVKNFLPTMRPIDRTVPYSENFETGDEINLIIDEEIEVPEEKI
;
A
#
# COMPACT_ATOMS: atom_id res chain seq x y z
N THR A 1 -10.94 4.01 -15.96
CA THR A 1 -10.93 2.58 -15.67
C THR A 1 -10.00 1.85 -16.64
N ASP A 2 -10.05 2.20 -17.93
CA ASP A 2 -9.22 1.57 -18.97
C ASP A 2 -7.71 1.65 -18.74
N ASN A 3 -7.17 2.80 -18.31
CA ASN A 3 -5.74 2.92 -18.05
C ASN A 3 -5.26 2.07 -16.87
N THR A 4 -6.06 1.94 -15.80
CA THR A 4 -5.71 1.10 -14.64
C THR A 4 -5.64 -0.37 -15.05
N VAL A 5 -6.60 -0.83 -15.87
CA VAL A 5 -6.59 -2.18 -16.43
C VAL A 5 -5.40 -2.37 -17.37
N ALA A 6 -5.07 -1.37 -18.19
CA ALA A 6 -3.91 -1.44 -19.08
C ALA A 6 -2.60 -1.59 -18.30
N ILE A 7 -2.41 -0.84 -17.20
CA ILE A 7 -1.23 -0.98 -16.36
C ILE A 7 -1.20 -2.36 -15.68
N LEU A 8 -2.34 -2.87 -15.18
CA LEU A 8 -2.40 -4.21 -14.59
C LEU A 8 -1.97 -5.30 -15.60
N LYS A 9 -2.47 -5.24 -16.82
CA LYS A 9 -2.05 -6.15 -17.91
C LYS A 9 -0.57 -6.02 -18.27
N TYR A 10 0.02 -4.85 -18.03
CA TYR A 10 1.41 -4.57 -18.34
C TYR A 10 2.39 -5.14 -17.30
N ILE A 11 1.94 -5.28 -16.05
CA ILE A 11 2.80 -5.69 -14.91
C ILE A 11 2.46 -7.09 -14.36
N VAL A 12 1.24 -7.58 -14.56
CA VAL A 12 0.75 -8.86 -14.01
C VAL A 12 0.52 -9.84 -15.14
N GLU A 13 1.17 -11.00 -15.07
CA GLU A 13 0.86 -12.14 -15.93
C GLU A 13 -0.47 -12.80 -15.50
N GLU A 14 -1.25 -13.30 -16.46
CA GLU A 14 -2.59 -13.85 -16.21
C GLU A 14 -2.60 -14.99 -15.17
N LYS A 15 -1.53 -15.79 -15.11
CA LYS A 15 -1.38 -16.89 -14.13
C LYS A 15 -1.47 -16.43 -12.67
N HIS A 16 -1.26 -15.14 -12.38
CA HIS A 16 -1.33 -14.59 -11.03
C HIS A 16 -2.71 -14.04 -10.65
N LEU A 17 -3.67 -14.01 -11.58
CA LEU A 17 -4.95 -13.34 -11.36
C LEU A 17 -5.77 -14.00 -10.26
N ASP A 18 -5.86 -15.34 -10.24
CA ASP A 18 -6.61 -16.07 -9.21
C ASP A 18 -6.04 -15.81 -7.82
N PHE A 19 -4.71 -15.76 -7.70
CA PHE A 19 -4.03 -15.37 -6.46
C PHE A 19 -4.39 -13.94 -6.03
N ILE A 20 -4.40 -12.97 -6.94
CA ILE A 20 -4.76 -11.58 -6.64
C ILE A 20 -6.24 -11.49 -6.24
N MET A 21 -7.11 -12.26 -6.90
CA MET A 21 -8.55 -12.27 -6.65
C MET A 21 -8.90 -12.81 -5.25
N ALA A 22 -8.05 -13.63 -4.64
CA ALA A 22 -8.17 -14.04 -3.24
C ALA A 22 -8.30 -12.84 -2.29
N PHE A 23 -7.66 -11.71 -2.61
CA PHE A 23 -7.62 -10.52 -1.74
C PHE A 23 -8.78 -9.54 -1.97
N LYS A 24 -9.75 -9.88 -2.83
CA LYS A 24 -10.90 -9.00 -3.15
C LYS A 24 -11.71 -8.62 -1.89
N GLY A 25 -11.91 -9.57 -0.98
CA GLY A 25 -12.64 -9.34 0.27
C GLY A 25 -11.75 -8.84 1.41
N LYS A 26 -10.53 -9.38 1.54
CA LYS A 26 -9.56 -9.02 2.59
C LYS A 26 -8.21 -8.70 1.96
N ARG A 27 -7.74 -7.47 2.16
CA ARG A 27 -6.44 -7.01 1.64
C ARG A 27 -5.23 -7.68 2.30
N SER A 28 -5.41 -8.31 3.46
CA SER A 28 -4.34 -9.03 4.15
C SER A 28 -4.86 -10.38 4.61
N GLN A 29 -4.11 -11.44 4.31
CA GLN A 29 -4.51 -12.83 4.54
C GLN A 29 -3.34 -13.69 5.00
N THR A 30 -3.61 -14.71 5.80
CA THR A 30 -2.63 -15.76 6.15
C THR A 30 -2.54 -16.80 5.03
N ILE A 31 -1.55 -17.70 5.11
CA ILE A 31 -1.41 -18.76 4.12
C ILE A 31 -2.63 -19.68 4.09
N GLU A 32 -3.21 -20.00 5.24
CA GLU A 32 -4.39 -20.85 5.38
C GLU A 32 -5.62 -20.21 4.71
N GLN A 33 -5.81 -18.90 4.91
CA GLN A 33 -6.91 -18.16 4.29
C GLN A 33 -6.77 -18.11 2.76
N VAL A 34 -5.55 -17.95 2.26
CA VAL A 34 -5.31 -17.99 0.82
C VAL A 34 -5.59 -19.39 0.28
N LYS A 35 -5.08 -20.45 0.92
CA LYS A 35 -5.35 -21.86 0.57
C LYS A 35 -6.85 -22.14 0.49
N GLU A 36 -7.61 -21.67 1.48
CA GLU A 36 -9.08 -21.84 1.52
C GLU A 36 -9.77 -21.13 0.35
N SER A 37 -9.32 -19.92 0.00
CA SER A 37 -9.95 -19.11 -1.05
C SER A 37 -9.59 -19.53 -2.47
N THR A 38 -8.40 -20.10 -2.71
CA THR A 38 -7.90 -20.42 -4.06
C THR A 38 -7.76 -21.92 -4.32
N GLY A 39 -7.67 -22.75 -3.29
CA GLY A 39 -7.33 -24.17 -3.41
C GLY A 39 -5.86 -24.45 -3.74
N PHE A 40 -5.00 -23.41 -3.74
CA PHE A 40 -3.58 -23.57 -4.04
C PHE A 40 -2.83 -24.30 -2.93
N SER A 41 -1.79 -25.02 -3.33
CA SER A 41 -0.76 -25.51 -2.42
C SER A 41 0.07 -24.35 -1.84
N GLU A 42 0.77 -24.65 -0.75
CA GLU A 42 1.71 -23.71 -0.13
C GLU A 42 2.81 -23.25 -1.07
N GLU A 43 3.33 -24.17 -1.89
CA GLU A 43 4.37 -23.89 -2.86
C GLU A 43 3.88 -22.92 -3.95
N GLU A 44 2.67 -23.16 -4.49
CA GLU A 44 2.05 -22.28 -5.47
C GLU A 44 1.83 -20.87 -4.90
N ILE A 45 1.30 -20.77 -3.68
CA ILE A 45 1.11 -19.49 -2.98
C ILE A 45 2.43 -18.74 -2.86
N ASN A 46 3.49 -19.41 -2.39
CA ASN A 46 4.80 -18.79 -2.23
C ASN A 46 5.39 -18.37 -3.58
N ASN A 47 5.18 -19.14 -4.64
CA ASN A 47 5.63 -18.81 -5.98
C ASN A 47 4.91 -17.56 -6.53
N HIS A 48 3.58 -17.47 -6.40
CA HIS A 48 2.83 -16.28 -6.79
C HIS A 48 3.25 -15.07 -5.94
N ALA A 49 3.33 -15.22 -4.62
CA ALA A 49 3.73 -14.14 -3.72
C ALA A 49 5.13 -13.61 -4.05
N LYS A 50 6.11 -14.50 -4.30
CA LYS A 50 7.48 -14.11 -4.65
C LYS A 50 7.55 -13.35 -5.97
N ALA A 51 6.79 -13.79 -6.98
CA ALA A 51 6.74 -13.08 -8.27
C ALA A 51 6.12 -11.68 -8.12
N LEU A 52 4.99 -11.59 -7.42
CA LEU A 52 4.26 -10.32 -7.23
C LEU A 52 4.96 -9.36 -6.25
N ALA A 53 5.77 -9.87 -5.32
CA ALA A 53 6.58 -9.06 -4.42
C ALA A 53 7.69 -8.30 -5.16
N LYS A 54 8.27 -8.89 -6.22
CA LYS A 54 9.30 -8.22 -7.03
C LYS A 54 8.81 -6.95 -7.72
N ILE A 55 7.50 -6.86 -7.98
CA ILE A 55 6.85 -5.69 -8.58
C ILE A 55 6.15 -4.81 -7.54
N GLY A 56 6.28 -5.15 -6.25
CA GLY A 56 5.66 -4.38 -5.15
C GLY A 56 4.13 -4.50 -5.07
N LEU A 57 3.52 -5.52 -5.68
CA LEU A 57 2.07 -5.72 -5.62
C LEU A 57 1.65 -6.56 -4.40
N ILE A 58 2.52 -7.45 -3.92
CA ILE A 58 2.29 -8.25 -2.72
C ILE A 58 3.43 -8.02 -1.74
N MET A 59 3.09 -7.79 -0.47
CA MET A 59 4.04 -7.83 0.64
C MET A 59 3.76 -9.05 1.51
N ASN A 60 4.79 -9.84 1.78
CA ASN A 60 4.76 -10.91 2.76
C ASN A 60 5.58 -10.51 3.98
N GLN A 61 4.93 -10.38 5.13
CA GLN A 61 5.60 -9.99 6.38
C GLN A 61 5.16 -10.89 7.54
N PRO A 62 6.08 -11.31 8.42
CA PRO A 62 5.71 -11.98 9.64
C PRO A 62 4.97 -10.99 10.54
N SER A 63 3.89 -11.45 11.15
CA SER A 63 3.23 -10.78 12.26
C SER A 63 4.10 -10.81 13.51
N ARG A 64 3.71 -10.06 14.55
CA ARG A 64 4.34 -10.12 15.87
C ARG A 64 4.38 -11.54 16.46
N SER A 65 3.39 -12.38 16.13
CA SER A 65 3.33 -13.79 16.54
C SER A 65 4.10 -14.75 15.61
N GLY A 66 4.82 -14.24 14.61
CA GLY A 66 5.58 -15.06 13.64
C GLY A 66 4.75 -15.61 12.47
N LEU A 67 3.42 -15.48 12.51
CA LEU A 67 2.54 -15.90 11.40
C LEU A 67 2.78 -15.04 10.15
N MET A 68 2.96 -15.66 9.00
CA MET A 68 3.17 -14.97 7.73
C MET A 68 1.86 -14.37 7.20
N ILE A 69 1.88 -13.07 6.91
CA ILE A 69 0.74 -12.34 6.35
C ILE A 69 1.11 -11.85 4.96
N PHE A 70 0.28 -12.20 3.98
CA PHE A 70 0.32 -11.67 2.63
C PHE A 70 -0.61 -10.47 2.54
N ARG A 71 -0.12 -9.34 2.03
CA ARG A 71 -0.86 -8.10 1.85
C ARG A 71 -0.83 -7.67 0.39
N LEU A 72 -2.01 -7.44 -0.19
CA LEU A 72 -2.15 -6.78 -1.48
C LEU A 72 -1.91 -5.27 -1.29
N MET A 73 -0.90 -4.76 -1.98
CA MET A 73 -0.52 -3.35 -1.93
C MET A 73 -1.40 -2.50 -2.83
N PRO A 74 -1.56 -1.20 -2.52
CA PRO A 74 -2.22 -0.29 -3.43
C PRO A 74 -1.43 -0.18 -4.74
N PHE A 75 -2.11 0.28 -5.78
CA PHE A 75 -1.49 0.39 -7.10
C PHE A 75 -0.68 1.68 -7.28
N VAL A 76 -1.15 2.78 -6.67
CA VAL A 76 -0.67 4.14 -6.96
C VAL A 76 0.15 4.72 -5.81
N ASN A 77 -0.40 4.79 -4.60
CA ASN A 77 0.30 5.32 -3.41
C ASN A 77 0.89 4.17 -2.59
N VAL A 78 2.19 4.23 -2.26
CA VAL A 78 2.89 3.21 -1.45
C VAL A 78 2.76 1.81 -2.05
N GLY A 79 2.96 1.71 -3.37
CA GLY A 79 2.53 0.58 -4.17
C GLY A 79 3.45 0.26 -5.35
N VAL A 80 2.92 -0.45 -6.34
CA VAL A 80 3.66 -0.87 -7.54
C VAL A 80 4.45 0.27 -8.18
N TYR A 81 3.85 1.47 -8.31
CA TYR A 81 4.52 2.63 -8.89
C TYR A 81 5.84 2.96 -8.18
N GLU A 82 5.79 3.15 -6.87
CA GLU A 82 6.96 3.48 -6.04
C GLU A 82 8.00 2.37 -6.10
N TYR A 83 7.63 1.11 -5.88
CA TYR A 83 8.58 -0.01 -5.95
C TYR A 83 9.22 -0.17 -7.33
N THR A 84 8.50 0.14 -8.40
CA THR A 84 9.01 0.01 -9.77
C THR A 84 9.95 1.15 -10.14
N PHE A 85 9.70 2.39 -9.70
CA PHE A 85 10.47 3.57 -10.13
C PHE A 85 11.44 4.12 -9.08
N MET A 86 11.39 3.66 -7.82
CA MET A 86 12.37 4.04 -6.78
C MET A 86 13.65 3.19 -6.81
N LYS A 87 13.68 2.12 -7.61
CA LYS A 87 14.90 1.36 -7.90
C LYS A 87 15.75 2.05 -8.97
N LYS A 88 16.99 1.60 -9.15
CA LYS A 88 17.83 2.04 -10.26
C LYS A 88 17.14 1.71 -11.59
N LEU A 89 16.84 2.74 -12.38
CA LEU A 89 16.20 2.60 -13.69
C LEU A 89 17.15 1.97 -14.70
N GLU A 90 16.63 1.05 -15.50
CA GLU A 90 17.34 0.40 -16.60
C GLU A 90 17.11 1.12 -17.93
N TRP A 91 16.13 2.01 -18.00
CA TRP A 91 15.78 2.84 -19.16
C TRP A 91 15.34 2.01 -20.38
N ASN A 92 14.82 0.81 -20.14
CA ASN A 92 14.36 -0.09 -21.19
C ASN A 92 12.97 0.30 -21.71
N GLU A 93 12.55 -0.27 -22.85
CA GLU A 93 11.25 0.02 -23.47
C GLU A 93 10.07 -0.36 -22.56
N TRP A 94 10.23 -1.39 -21.72
CA TRP A 94 9.19 -1.78 -20.78
C TRP A 94 8.94 -0.68 -19.76
N GLU A 95 9.98 -0.14 -19.12
CA GLU A 95 9.90 0.95 -18.14
C GLU A 95 9.33 2.23 -18.76
N LYS A 96 9.75 2.56 -19.99
CA LYS A 96 9.19 3.71 -20.73
C LYS A 96 7.68 3.55 -20.99
N GLY A 97 7.25 2.38 -21.46
CA GLY A 97 5.82 2.10 -21.70
C GLY A 97 5.00 2.20 -20.42
N LEU A 98 5.54 1.65 -19.31
CA LEU A 98 4.91 1.76 -18.01
C LEU A 98 4.80 3.21 -17.54
N ALA A 99 5.86 4.01 -17.68
CA ALA A 99 5.87 5.42 -17.31
C ALA A 99 4.84 6.25 -18.11
N GLN A 100 4.67 5.96 -19.41
CA GLN A 100 3.64 6.61 -20.23
C GLN A 100 2.22 6.30 -19.75
N LEU A 101 1.96 5.05 -19.35
CA LEU A 101 0.65 4.67 -18.79
C LEU A 101 0.38 5.39 -17.47
N TYR A 102 1.38 5.51 -16.59
CA TYR A 102 1.25 6.27 -15.34
C TYR A 102 1.07 7.77 -15.57
N LYS A 103 1.79 8.38 -16.53
CA LYS A 103 1.57 9.77 -16.93
C LYS A 103 0.11 10.00 -17.29
N LYS A 104 -0.44 9.16 -18.17
CA LYS A 104 -1.84 9.25 -18.60
C LYS A 104 -2.82 9.03 -17.44
N LEU A 105 -2.51 8.14 -16.50
CA LEU A 105 -3.32 7.93 -15.29
C LEU A 105 -3.33 9.19 -14.40
N ASN A 106 -2.17 9.82 -14.20
CA ASN A 106 -2.03 11.03 -13.39
C ASN A 106 -2.74 12.24 -14.01
N GLU A 107 -2.60 12.45 -15.32
CA GLU A 107 -3.33 13.51 -16.04
C GLU A 107 -4.85 13.35 -15.91
N GLN A 108 -5.35 12.12 -16.02
CA GLN A 108 -6.77 11.82 -15.79
C GLN A 108 -7.19 12.06 -14.34
N SER A 109 -6.33 11.71 -13.38
CA SER A 109 -6.60 11.91 -11.95
C SER A 109 -6.70 13.39 -11.60
N ALA A 110 -5.76 14.21 -12.10
CA ALA A 110 -5.76 15.66 -11.91
C ALA A 110 -7.05 16.32 -12.43
N GLY A 111 -7.51 15.91 -13.61
CA GLY A 111 -8.79 16.38 -14.16
C GLY A 111 -9.99 16.05 -13.27
N ARG A 112 -10.04 14.84 -12.69
CA ARG A 112 -11.11 14.44 -11.76
C ARG A 112 -11.04 15.16 -10.43
N MET A 113 -9.84 15.38 -9.90
CA MET A 113 -9.63 16.08 -8.63
C MET A 113 -10.14 17.51 -8.72
N LEU A 114 -9.84 18.22 -9.82
CA LEU A 114 -10.36 19.57 -10.05
C LEU A 114 -11.89 19.56 -10.20
N ALA A 115 -12.43 18.63 -10.99
CA ALA A 115 -13.87 18.54 -11.22
C ALA A 115 -14.68 18.21 -9.95
N ASN A 116 -14.07 17.56 -8.97
CA ASN A 116 -14.72 17.16 -7.71
C ASN A 116 -14.10 17.85 -6.48
N TYR A 117 -13.46 19.01 -6.68
CA TYR A 117 -12.71 19.69 -5.61
C TYR A 117 -13.57 19.94 -4.37
N ASP A 118 -14.75 20.54 -4.57
CA ASP A 118 -15.72 20.83 -3.52
C ASP A 118 -16.16 19.57 -2.75
N GLY A 119 -16.40 18.46 -3.46
CA GLY A 119 -16.79 17.20 -2.85
C GLY A 119 -15.67 16.60 -1.99
N ILE A 120 -14.42 16.72 -2.45
CA ILE A 120 -13.25 16.26 -1.68
C ILE A 120 -13.09 17.10 -0.42
N VAL A 121 -13.12 18.44 -0.55
CA VAL A 121 -12.91 19.35 0.59
C VAL A 121 -14.03 19.22 1.62
N LYS A 122 -15.29 19.11 1.19
CA LYS A 122 -16.44 19.12 2.09
C LYS A 122 -16.73 17.75 2.71
N ASN A 123 -16.47 16.65 2.00
CA ASN A 123 -16.90 15.32 2.44
C ASN A 123 -15.74 14.37 2.78
N PHE A 124 -14.63 14.45 2.04
CA PHE A 124 -13.52 13.50 2.20
C PHE A 124 -12.49 13.99 3.22
N LEU A 125 -11.98 15.22 3.09
CA LEU A 125 -10.93 15.73 3.97
C LEU A 125 -11.35 15.76 5.46
N PRO A 126 -12.58 16.17 5.85
CA PRO A 126 -12.95 16.22 7.26
C PRO A 126 -13.09 14.84 7.92
N THR A 127 -13.31 13.79 7.12
CA THR A 127 -13.45 12.41 7.60
C THR A 127 -12.16 11.61 7.47
N MET A 128 -11.15 12.17 6.81
CA MET A 128 -9.87 11.50 6.60
C MET A 128 -9.10 11.46 7.91
N ARG A 129 -8.78 10.24 8.37
CA ARG A 129 -7.91 10.07 9.54
C ARG A 129 -6.49 10.50 9.18
N PRO A 130 -5.72 11.05 10.14
CA PRO A 130 -4.29 11.32 9.94
C PRO A 130 -3.57 10.09 9.38
N ILE A 131 -2.74 10.34 8.36
CA ILE A 131 -2.01 9.31 7.60
C ILE A 131 -0.91 8.70 8.48
N ASP A 132 -0.21 9.55 9.21
CA ASP A 132 0.72 9.12 10.26
C ASP A 132 0.00 9.12 11.59
N ARG A 133 -0.01 7.96 12.26
CA ARG A 133 -0.51 7.82 13.62
C ARG A 133 0.61 7.16 14.41
N THR A 134 1.49 7.97 14.97
CA THR A 134 2.22 7.56 16.16
C THR A 134 1.17 7.23 17.21
N VAL A 135 0.99 5.94 17.50
CA VAL A 135 0.20 5.50 18.64
C VAL A 135 1.15 5.57 19.82
N PRO A 136 1.00 6.55 20.73
CA PRO A 136 1.82 6.58 21.92
C PRO A 136 1.54 5.31 22.71
N TYR A 137 2.60 4.62 23.13
CA TYR A 137 2.46 3.54 24.08
C TYR A 137 2.07 4.16 25.43
N SER A 138 1.02 3.65 26.06
CA SER A 138 0.59 4.04 27.40
C SER A 138 1.22 3.17 28.49
N GLU A 139 1.74 2.00 28.11
CA GLU A 139 2.28 0.98 29.03
C GLU A 139 3.68 0.56 28.58
N ASN A 140 4.59 0.42 29.55
CA ASN A 140 5.91 -0.14 29.33
C ASN A 140 5.79 -1.68 29.24
N PHE A 141 6.08 -2.27 28.08
CA PHE A 141 5.92 -3.72 27.89
C PHE A 141 6.92 -4.59 28.68
N GLU A 142 8.02 -4.03 29.17
CA GLU A 142 9.00 -4.77 29.99
C GLU A 142 8.61 -4.79 31.48
N THR A 143 7.98 -3.73 31.98
CA THR A 143 7.65 -3.59 33.40
C THR A 143 6.15 -3.69 33.71
N GLY A 144 5.28 -3.46 32.71
CA GLY A 144 3.83 -3.41 32.87
C GLY A 144 3.30 -2.09 33.47
N ASP A 145 4.19 -1.12 33.72
CA ASP A 145 3.83 0.15 34.35
C ASP A 145 3.35 1.19 33.33
N GLU A 146 2.55 2.15 33.79
CA GLU A 146 2.10 3.30 33.00
C GLU A 146 3.30 4.22 32.66
N ILE A 147 3.40 4.62 31.39
CA ILE A 147 4.50 5.47 30.92
C ILE A 147 4.29 6.90 31.44
N ASN A 148 5.03 7.28 32.48
CA ASN A 148 5.09 8.66 32.96
C ASN A 148 6.04 9.49 32.08
N LEU A 149 5.47 10.32 31.21
CA LEU A 149 6.21 11.31 30.44
C LEU A 149 6.56 12.50 31.34
N ILE A 150 7.80 12.56 31.82
CA ILE A 150 8.34 13.73 32.53
C ILE A 150 8.82 14.72 31.46
N ILE A 151 8.08 15.82 31.28
CA ILE A 151 8.45 16.89 30.36
C ILE A 151 9.22 17.95 31.18
N ASP A 152 10.55 17.82 31.20
CA ASP A 152 11.45 18.75 31.92
C ASP A 152 11.92 19.94 31.05
N GLU A 153 11.20 20.26 29.96
CA GLU A 153 11.53 21.39 29.09
C GLU A 153 10.27 22.19 28.71
N GLU A 154 10.32 23.51 28.93
CA GLU A 154 9.34 24.46 28.39
C GLU A 154 9.60 24.63 26.89
N ILE A 155 8.71 24.07 26.07
CA ILE A 155 8.76 24.25 24.62
C ILE A 155 7.99 25.55 24.29
N GLU A 156 8.70 26.58 23.84
CA GLU A 156 8.08 27.80 23.31
C GLU A 156 7.24 27.46 22.07
N VAL A 157 5.93 27.70 22.14
CA VAL A 157 5.02 27.55 20.99
C VAL A 157 5.37 28.63 19.96
N PRO A 158 5.81 28.27 18.73
CA PRO A 158 6.15 29.27 17.74
C PRO A 158 4.89 30.02 17.29
N GLU A 159 4.97 31.36 17.25
CA GLU A 159 3.87 32.19 16.77
C GLU A 159 3.53 31.88 15.30
N GLU A 160 2.27 31.55 15.04
CA GLU A 160 1.72 31.45 13.69
C GLU A 160 1.81 32.82 13.00
N LYS A 161 2.68 32.91 11.99
CA LYS A 161 2.68 34.03 11.06
C LYS A 161 1.76 33.70 9.89
N ILE A 162 0.66 34.45 9.79
CA ILE A 162 -0.27 34.48 8.65
C ILE A 162 0.38 35.21 7.47
#